data_AF-A0AAW4BJC1-F1
#
_entry.id   AF-A0AAW4BJC1-F1
#
_cell.length_a   1.000
_cell.length_b   1.000
_cell.length_c   1.000
_cell.angle_alpha   90.00
_cell.angle_beta   90.00
_cell.angle_gamma   90.00
#
_symmetry.space_group_name_H-M   'P 1'
#
loop_
_entity.id
_entity.type
_entity.pdbx_description
1 polymer ?
#
loop_
_entity_poly.entity_id
_entity_poly.type
_entity_poly.pdbx_seq_one_letter_code
_entity_poly.pdbx_strand_id
1 'polypeptide(L)' 'MNEKIAVTGMSGLFPEANNYHEFWDNLCQGRVSYQAYTDPDGHVRSKGQCPDPETFDAQRYRLSEKEALVMDPQLR' A
#
# COMPACT_ATOMS: atom_id res chain seq x y z
N MET A 1 1.79 -22.82 28.29
CA MET A 1 0.99 -22.56 27.07
C MET A 1 1.93 -22.25 25.95
N ASN A 2 1.97 -23.09 24.91
CA ASN A 2 2.67 -22.81 23.66
C ASN A 2 1.65 -23.05 22.54
N GLU A 3 0.68 -22.15 22.46
CA GLU A 3 -0.40 -22.24 21.46
C GLU A 3 0.17 -21.85 20.10
N LYS A 4 -0.06 -22.71 19.11
CA LYS A 4 0.35 -22.46 17.74
C LYS A 4 -0.69 -21.56 17.08
N ILE A 5 -0.24 -20.46 16.51
CA ILE A 5 -1.07 -19.57 15.71
C ILE A 5 -0.76 -19.85 14.24
N ALA A 6 -1.80 -20.09 13.45
CA ALA A 6 -1.68 -20.28 12.01
C ALA A 6 -2.10 -19.00 11.27
N VAL A 7 -1.30 -18.60 10.28
CA VAL A 7 -1.69 -17.58 9.31
C VAL A 7 -2.51 -18.27 8.22
N THR A 8 -3.80 -17.98 8.15
CA THR A 8 -4.74 -18.60 7.21
C THR A 8 -5.12 -17.70 6.03
N GLY A 9 -4.70 -16.44 6.05
CA GLY A 9 -4.92 -15.49 4.96
C GLY A 9 -4.05 -14.25 5.11
N MET A 10 -3.77 -13.59 3.98
CA MET A 10 -3.04 -12.33 3.92
C MET A 10 -3.57 -11.46 2.77
N SER A 11 -3.50 -10.16 2.94
CA SER A 11 -3.75 -9.16 1.91
C SER A 11 -2.81 -7.99 2.15
N GLY A 12 -2.45 -7.27 1.09
CA GLY A 12 -1.60 -6.09 1.18
C GLY A 12 -1.41 -5.43 -0.17
N LEU A 13 -1.31 -4.10 -0.14
CA LEU A 13 -0.89 -3.25 -1.24
C LEU A 13 0.52 -2.76 -0.94
N PHE A 14 1.41 -2.86 -1.92
CA PHE A 14 2.82 -2.54 -1.77
C PHE A 14 3.26 -1.64 -2.92
N PRO A 15 4.37 -0.89 -2.77
CA PRO A 15 4.93 -0.15 -3.87
C PRO A 15 5.14 -1.02 -5.10
N GLU A 16 4.55 -0.60 -6.22
CA GLU A 16 4.58 -1.32 -7.50
C GLU A 16 4.04 -2.78 -7.45
N ALA A 17 3.16 -3.10 -6.51
CA ALA A 17 2.46 -4.38 -6.41
C ALA A 17 1.08 -4.24 -5.76
N ASN A 18 0.04 -4.65 -6.48
CA ASN A 18 -1.37 -4.54 -6.05
C ASN A 18 -1.83 -5.72 -5.16
N ASN A 19 -0.96 -6.69 -4.91
CA ASN A 19 -1.24 -7.84 -4.05
C ASN A 19 0.08 -8.51 -3.62
N TYR A 20 -0.03 -9.48 -2.72
CA TYR A 20 1.14 -10.18 -2.19
C TYR A 20 1.81 -11.14 -3.20
N HIS A 21 1.12 -11.56 -4.27
CA HIS A 21 1.74 -12.36 -5.33
C HIS A 21 2.68 -11.50 -6.18
N GLU A 22 2.22 -10.34 -6.64
CA GLU A 22 3.06 -9.37 -7.36
C GLU A 22 4.23 -8.89 -6.49
N PHE A 23 3.99 -8.69 -5.20
CA PHE A 23 5.05 -8.34 -4.26
C PHE A 23 6.10 -9.45 -4.15
N TRP A 24 5.68 -10.71 -4.07
CA TRP A 24 6.59 -11.84 -4.06
C TRP A 24 7.42 -11.93 -5.35
N ASP A 25 6.80 -11.72 -6.50
CA ASP A 25 7.50 -11.71 -7.79
C ASP A 25 8.54 -10.59 -7.86
N ASN A 26 8.20 -9.38 -7.38
CA ASN A 26 9.13 -8.27 -7.28
C ASN A 26 10.35 -8.63 -6.40
N LEU A 27 10.13 -9.28 -5.25
CA LEU A 27 11.21 -9.74 -4.37
C LEU A 27 12.11 -10.78 -5.04
N CYS A 28 11.51 -11.80 -5.69
CA CYS A 28 12.26 -12.83 -6.41
C CYS A 28 13.11 -12.26 -7.54
N GLN A 29 12.67 -11.18 -8.16
CA GLN A 29 13.39 -10.49 -9.24
C GLN A 29 14.42 -9.46 -8.72
N GLY A 30 14.50 -9.23 -7.40
CA GLY A 30 15.37 -8.21 -6.82
C GLY A 30 14.96 -6.78 -7.22
N ARG A 31 13.67 -6.56 -7.50
CA ARG A 31 13.16 -5.27 -7.95
C ARG A 31 13.25 -4.22 -6.84
N VAL A 32 13.68 -3.03 -7.21
CA VAL A 32 13.74 -1.87 -6.32
C VAL A 32 12.49 -1.01 -6.55
N SER A 33 11.52 -1.13 -5.63
CA SER A 33 10.20 -0.48 -5.77
C SER A 33 10.07 0.81 -4.96
N TYR A 34 11.09 1.67 -5.01
CA TYR A 34 11.02 3.03 -4.48
C TYR A 34 11.45 4.03 -5.54
N GLN A 35 10.89 5.23 -5.48
CA GLN A 35 11.30 6.36 -6.30
C GLN A 35 12.20 7.27 -5.46
N ALA A 36 13.33 7.68 -6.03
CA ALA A 36 14.21 8.66 -5.42
C ALA A 36 14.43 9.84 -6.36
N TYR A 37 14.49 11.04 -5.78
CA TYR A 37 14.83 12.27 -6.49
C TYR A 37 15.62 13.18 -5.56
N THR A 38 16.47 14.02 -6.13
CA THR A 38 17.22 15.03 -5.39
C THR A 38 16.49 16.36 -5.52
N ASP A 39 16.21 17.02 -4.39
CA ASP A 39 15.59 18.34 -4.39
C ASP A 39 16.61 19.44 -4.77
N PRO A 40 16.16 20.65 -5.14
CA PRO A 40 17.06 21.75 -5.51
C PRO A 40 18.04 22.17 -4.42
N ASP A 41 17.73 21.87 -3.16
CA ASP A 41 18.59 22.15 -1.99
C ASP A 41 19.63 21.05 -1.76
N GLY A 42 19.64 20.00 -2.58
CA GLY A 42 20.61 18.91 -2.56
C GLY A 42 20.24 17.72 -1.67
N HIS A 43 19.03 17.66 -1.12
CA HIS A 43 18.61 16.52 -0.31
C HIS A 43 18.08 15.39 -1.19
N VAL A 44 18.46 14.16 -0.85
CA VAL A 44 17.88 12.96 -1.46
C VAL A 44 16.55 12.64 -0.77
N ARG A 45 15.47 12.66 -1.53
CA ARG A 45 14.14 12.22 -1.11
C ARG A 45 13.88 10.86 -1.74
N SER A 46 13.46 9.88 -0.94
CA SER A 46 13.04 8.58 -1.43
C SER A 46 11.73 8.13 -0.77
N LYS A 47 10.86 7.49 -1.55
CA LYS A 47 9.62 6.90 -1.04
C LYS A 47 9.16 5.71 -1.89
N GLY A 48 8.59 4.71 -1.23
CA GLY A 48 7.75 3.71 -1.89
C GLY A 48 6.32 4.23 -1.89
N GLN A 49 5.69 4.32 -3.06
CA GLN A 49 4.33 4.82 -3.19
C GLN A 49 3.35 3.64 -3.28
N CYS A 50 2.39 3.59 -2.36
CA CYS A 50 1.28 2.65 -2.46
C CYS A 50 0.45 2.95 -3.73
N PRO A 51 -0.06 1.95 -4.45
CA PRO A 51 -0.94 2.16 -5.60
C PRO A 51 -2.23 2.88 -5.18
N ASP A 52 -2.59 3.94 -5.92
CA ASP A 52 -3.86 4.66 -5.85
C ASP A 52 -4.47 4.85 -4.44
N PRO A 53 -3.72 5.41 -3.47
CA PRO A 53 -4.13 5.49 -2.07
C PRO A 53 -5.37 6.38 -1.85
N GLU A 54 -5.73 7.19 -2.85
CA GLU A 54 -6.91 8.05 -2.79
C GLU A 54 -8.20 7.37 -3.29
N THR A 55 -8.11 6.14 -3.82
CA THR A 55 -9.28 5.42 -4.34
C THR A 55 -9.97 4.60 -3.24
N PHE A 56 -11.30 4.62 -3.21
CA PHE A 56 -12.10 3.87 -2.24
C PHE A 56 -13.52 3.61 -2.75
N ASP A 57 -14.03 2.41 -2.54
CA ASP A 57 -15.41 2.03 -2.91
C ASP A 57 -16.38 2.33 -1.75
N ALA A 58 -16.84 3.59 -1.67
CA ALA A 58 -17.73 4.02 -0.58
C ALA A 58 -19.06 3.23 -0.53
N GLN A 59 -19.60 2.85 -1.69
CA GLN A 59 -20.90 2.17 -1.78
C GLN A 59 -20.84 0.77 -1.18
N ARG A 60 -19.74 0.04 -1.42
CA ARG A 60 -19.47 -1.27 -0.79
C ARG A 60 -19.59 -1.23 0.73
N TYR A 61 -19.15 -0.14 1.35
CA TYR A 61 -19.13 0.07 2.79
C TYR A 61 -20.30 0.92 3.31
N ARG A 62 -21.28 1.25 2.45
CA ARG A 62 -22.48 2.04 2.79
C ARG A 62 -22.14 3.44 3.34
N LEU A 63 -21.06 4.02 2.87
CA LEU A 63 -20.67 5.41 3.14
C LEU A 63 -21.11 6.31 1.98
N SER A 64 -21.44 7.56 2.28
CA SER A 64 -21.59 8.56 1.23
C SER A 64 -20.23 8.97 0.68
N GLU A 65 -20.18 9.42 -0.58
CA GLU A 65 -18.94 9.89 -1.21
C GLU A 65 -18.31 11.05 -0.41
N LYS A 66 -19.13 11.91 0.20
CA LYS A 66 -18.67 13.04 1.01
C LYS A 66 -17.98 12.58 2.30
N GLU A 67 -18.50 11.54 2.94
CA GLU A 67 -17.88 10.95 4.13
C GLU A 67 -16.55 10.28 3.78
N ALA A 68 -16.55 9.46 2.73
CA ALA A 68 -15.33 8.79 2.26
C ALA A 68 -14.21 9.78 1.87
N LEU A 69 -14.55 10.92 1.26
CA LEU A 69 -13.57 11.91 0.79
C LEU A 69 -12.78 12.56 1.94
N VAL A 70 -13.38 12.71 3.11
CA VAL A 70 -12.73 13.34 4.28
C VAL A 70 -12.10 12.33 5.24
N MET A 71 -12.26 11.03 4.97
CA MET A 71 -11.64 9.97 5.76
C MET A 71 -10.15 9.85 5.44
N ASP A 72 -9.37 9.61 6.50
CA ASP A 72 -7.95 9.28 6.35
C ASP A 72 -7.78 8.08 5.39
N PRO A 73 -6.93 8.17 4.36
CA PRO A 73 -6.72 7.07 3.41
C PRO A 73 -6.35 5.73 4.06
N GLN A 74 -5.74 5.73 5.25
CA GLN A 74 -5.41 4.49 5.96
C GLN A 74 -6.61 3.85 6.66
N LEU A 75 -7.69 4.61 6.89
CA LEU A 75 -8.92 4.14 7.50
C LEU A 75 -9.98 3.74 6.46
N ARG A 76 -9.80 4.15 5.20
CA ARG A 76 -10.65 3.77 4.08
C ARG A 76 -10.49 2.28 3.78
#